data_AF-A0A7V2TRV5-F1
#
_entry.id   AF-A0A7V2TRV5-F1
#
_cell.length_a   1.000
_cell.length_b   1.000
_cell.length_c   1.000
_cell.angle_alpha   90.00
_cell.angle_beta   90.00
_cell.angle_gamma   90.00
#
_symmetry.space_group_name_H-M   'P 1'
#
loop_
_entity.id
_entity.type
_entity.pdbx_description
1 polymer ?
#
loop_
_entity_poly.entity_id
_entity_poly.type
_entity_poly.pdbx_seq_one_letter_code
_entity_poly.pdbx_strand_id
1 'polypeptide(L)'
;MALYYICIAAGLAAWLLIALGSVRKTWNRPADRLHRLQTEGVLMLLFGMLAAWALFDRQWGIDRERTSAFAYWFTHGERGLFWIGQLLLFMAYFLERRPRPGLRPWPSGIRLISMAGIAAGLCGAVLGLFALNPSTWTLPWSWSREWWSLGLIPFAAQYAREGWTVLSEAGTVNNL
;
A
#
# COMPACT_ATOMS: atom_id res chain seq x y z
N MET A 1 24.60 1.54 -6.19
CA MET A 1 24.19 0.95 -4.90
C MET A 1 23.23 1.83 -4.12
N ALA A 2 23.56 3.09 -3.80
CA ALA A 2 22.66 3.97 -3.06
C ALA A 2 21.28 4.15 -3.73
N LEU A 3 21.25 4.39 -5.04
CA LEU A 3 20.00 4.59 -5.80
C LEU A 3 19.06 3.38 -5.76
N TYR A 4 19.59 2.15 -5.76
CA TYR A 4 18.80 0.92 -5.63
C TYR A 4 18.02 0.88 -4.29
N TYR A 5 18.69 1.19 -3.19
CA TYR A 5 18.05 1.22 -1.87
C TYR A 5 17.12 2.42 -1.70
N ILE A 6 17.39 3.54 -2.36
CA ILE A 6 16.46 4.68 -2.42
C ILE A 6 15.16 4.26 -3.12
N CYS A 7 15.22 3.53 -4.23
CA CYS A 7 14.03 3.03 -4.92
C CYS A 7 13.24 2.04 -4.04
N ILE A 8 13.92 1.14 -3.32
CA ILE A 8 13.30 0.24 -2.35
C ILE A 8 12.60 1.03 -1.25
N ALA A 9 13.30 2.00 -0.66
CA ALA A 9 12.73 2.85 0.40
C ALA A 9 11.53 3.64 -0.10
N ALA A 10 11.58 4.20 -1.32
CA ALA A 10 10.47 4.92 -1.93
C ALA A 10 9.25 4.02 -2.18
N GLY A 11 9.48 2.80 -2.68
CA GLY A 11 8.42 1.80 -2.86
C GLY A 11 7.77 1.41 -1.53
N LEU A 12 8.58 1.14 -0.49
CA LEU A 12 8.09 0.80 0.84
C LEU A 12 7.42 1.99 1.55
N ALA A 13 7.85 3.22 1.28
CA ALA A 13 7.32 4.42 1.93
C ALA A 13 5.81 4.58 1.75
N ALA A 14 5.29 4.29 0.55
CA ALA A 14 3.85 4.31 0.30
C ALA A 14 3.10 3.35 1.23
N TRP A 15 3.59 2.12 1.37
CA TRP A 15 2.96 1.09 2.19
C TRP A 15 3.11 1.36 3.69
N LEU A 16 4.25 1.90 4.11
CA LEU A 16 4.47 2.33 5.50
C LEU A 16 3.54 3.47 5.90
N LEU A 17 3.33 4.45 5.01
CA LEU A 17 2.37 5.54 5.24
C LEU A 17 0.93 5.01 5.35
N ILE A 18 0.52 4.10 4.45
CA ILE A 18 -0.80 3.47 4.52
C ILE A 18 -0.93 2.65 5.82
N ALA A 19 0.11 1.89 6.19
CA ALA A 19 0.10 1.13 7.44
C ALA A 19 -0.06 2.03 8.65
N LEU A 20 0.70 3.12 8.73
CA LEU A 20 0.58 4.11 9.80
C LEU A 20 -0.84 4.67 9.89
N GLY A 21 -1.43 5.07 8.75
CA GLY A 21 -2.81 5.55 8.69
C GLY A 21 -3.83 4.51 9.15
N SER A 22 -3.69 3.26 8.69
CA SER A 22 -4.65 2.20 8.97
C SER A 22 -4.60 1.77 10.44
N VAL A 23 -3.40 1.60 10.99
CA VAL A 23 -3.19 1.26 12.40
C VAL A 23 -3.75 2.37 13.28
N ARG A 24 -3.53 3.63 12.91
CA ARG A 24 -4.09 4.77 13.66
C ARG A 24 -5.63 4.76 13.64
N LYS A 25 -6.25 4.54 12.47
CA LYS A 25 -7.71 4.44 12.33
C LYS A 25 -8.26 3.28 13.18
N THR A 26 -7.65 2.10 13.11
CA THR A 26 -8.05 0.91 13.87
C THR A 26 -7.88 1.13 15.38
N TRP A 27 -6.80 1.76 15.82
CA TRP A 27 -6.58 2.10 17.23
C TRP A 27 -7.65 3.04 17.78
N ASN A 28 -8.07 4.02 16.98
CA ASN A 28 -9.11 4.98 17.38
C ASN A 28 -10.52 4.37 17.40
N ARG A 29 -10.76 3.33 16.60
CA ARG A 29 -12.07 2.68 16.45
C ARG A 29 -11.90 1.17 16.38
N PRO A 30 -11.49 0.52 17.49
CA PRO A 30 -11.13 -0.90 17.46
C PRO A 30 -12.31 -1.81 17.14
N ALA A 31 -13.55 -1.37 17.35
CA ALA A 31 -14.76 -2.14 17.02
C ALA A 31 -15.14 -2.08 15.53
N ASP A 32 -14.55 -1.19 14.73
CA ASP A 32 -14.89 -1.03 13.33
C ASP A 32 -14.21 -2.10 12.47
N ARG A 33 -15.03 -2.97 11.87
CA ARG A 33 -14.57 -4.07 11.02
C ARG A 33 -13.88 -3.58 9.75
N LEU A 34 -14.28 -2.44 9.20
CA LEU A 34 -13.69 -1.91 7.97
C LEU A 34 -12.26 -1.44 8.20
N HIS A 35 -11.98 -0.75 9.31
CA HIS A 35 -10.63 -0.32 9.64
C HIS A 35 -9.70 -1.52 9.88
N ARG A 36 -10.18 -2.57 10.55
CA ARG A 36 -9.44 -3.84 10.71
C ARG A 36 -9.09 -4.48 9.36
N LEU A 37 -10.06 -4.58 8.43
CA LEU A 37 -9.82 -5.10 7.09
C LEU A 37 -8.75 -4.29 6.33
N GLN A 38 -8.75 -2.95 6.47
CA GLN A 38 -7.70 -2.11 5.88
C GLN A 38 -6.32 -2.40 6.48
N THR A 39 -6.24 -2.53 7.81
CA THR A 39 -4.99 -2.87 8.51
C THR A 39 -4.48 -4.27 8.16
N GLU A 40 -5.35 -5.28 8.15
CA GLU A 40 -4.99 -6.65 7.74
C GLU A 40 -4.48 -6.67 6.30
N GLY A 41 -5.20 -6.00 5.39
CA GLY A 41 -4.80 -5.88 3.99
C GLY A 41 -3.41 -5.26 3.82
N VAL A 42 -3.15 -4.12 4.45
CA VAL A 42 -1.85 -3.44 4.31
C VAL A 42 -0.71 -4.18 5.01
N LEU A 43 -0.99 -4.89 6.10
CA LEU A 43 0.01 -5.75 6.74
C LEU A 43 0.40 -6.92 5.83
N MET A 44 -0.55 -7.57 5.16
CA MET A 44 -0.25 -8.61 4.16
C MET A 44 0.65 -8.07 3.05
N LEU A 45 0.38 -6.85 2.56
CA LEU A 45 1.20 -6.18 1.55
C LEU A 45 2.62 -5.92 2.05
N LEU A 46 2.77 -5.31 3.23
CA LEU A 46 4.06 -5.00 3.82
C LEU A 46 4.89 -6.25 4.10
N PHE A 47 4.29 -7.28 4.70
CA PHE A 47 5.00 -8.53 4.98
C PHE A 47 5.45 -9.21 3.70
N GLY A 48 4.60 -9.27 2.67
CA GLY A 48 4.97 -9.81 1.36
C GLY A 48 6.14 -9.06 0.74
N MET A 49 6.10 -7.72 0.74
CA MET A 49 7.16 -6.89 0.17
C MET A 49 8.47 -6.97 0.95
N LEU A 50 8.42 -6.97 2.28
CA LEU A 50 9.60 -7.11 3.13
C LEU A 50 10.22 -8.51 3.01
N ALA A 51 9.40 -9.56 2.95
CA ALA A 51 9.89 -10.91 2.74
C ALA A 51 10.50 -11.09 1.34
N ALA A 52 9.87 -10.54 0.30
CA ALA A 52 10.43 -10.53 -1.06
C ALA A 52 11.76 -9.75 -1.12
N TRP A 53 11.85 -8.61 -0.43
CA TRP A 53 13.10 -7.88 -0.30
C TRP A 53 14.15 -8.75 0.40
N ALA A 54 13.82 -9.34 1.55
CA ALA A 54 14.77 -10.15 2.30
C ALA A 54 15.28 -11.39 1.55
N LEU A 55 14.44 -12.01 0.74
CA LEU A 55 14.78 -13.21 -0.02
C LEU A 55 15.54 -12.89 -1.31
N PHE A 56 15.11 -11.85 -2.02
CA PHE A 56 15.55 -11.57 -3.39
C PHE A 56 16.43 -10.31 -3.51
N ASP A 57 16.90 -9.75 -2.39
CA ASP A 57 17.84 -8.64 -2.44
C ASP A 57 19.13 -9.01 -3.18
N ARG A 58 19.58 -8.12 -4.06
CA ARG A 58 20.76 -8.35 -4.89
C ARG A 58 22.06 -8.54 -4.10
N GLN A 59 22.18 -7.95 -2.91
CA GLN A 59 23.43 -7.94 -2.14
C GLN A 59 23.47 -9.00 -1.04
N TRP A 60 22.34 -9.27 -0.39
CA TRP A 60 22.28 -10.15 0.78
C TRP A 60 21.10 -11.13 0.76
N GLY A 61 20.30 -11.15 -0.31
CA GLY A 61 19.19 -12.08 -0.45
C GLY A 61 19.65 -13.54 -0.40
N ILE A 62 18.78 -14.39 0.14
CA ILE A 62 18.99 -15.83 0.29
C ILE A 62 18.95 -16.53 -1.08
N ASP A 63 18.06 -16.10 -1.99
CA ASP A 63 17.91 -16.66 -3.34
C ASP A 63 17.82 -15.54 -4.39
N ARG A 64 18.95 -14.87 -4.62
CA ARG A 64 19.05 -13.64 -5.42
C ARG A 64 18.66 -13.82 -6.87
N GLU A 65 19.00 -14.97 -7.44
CA GLU A 65 18.74 -15.31 -8.84
C GLU A 65 17.35 -15.93 -9.04
N ARG A 66 16.63 -16.24 -7.95
CA ARG A 66 15.29 -16.86 -7.96
C ARG A 66 15.25 -18.19 -8.70
N THR A 67 16.32 -18.96 -8.60
CA THR A 67 16.48 -20.22 -9.35
C THR A 67 15.88 -21.41 -8.61
N SER A 68 15.61 -21.30 -7.31
CA SER A 68 15.06 -22.41 -6.53
C SER A 68 13.56 -22.62 -6.75
N ALA A 69 13.11 -23.86 -6.55
CA ALA A 69 11.68 -24.18 -6.48
C ALA A 69 10.96 -23.39 -5.37
N PHE A 70 11.65 -23.08 -4.27
CA PHE A 70 11.13 -22.24 -3.21
C PHE A 70 10.83 -20.82 -3.71
N ALA A 71 11.73 -20.21 -4.48
CA ALA A 71 11.49 -18.88 -5.05
C ALA A 71 10.30 -18.85 -6.00
N TYR A 72 10.07 -19.93 -6.77
CA TYR A 72 8.87 -20.08 -7.60
C TYR A 72 7.60 -20.03 -6.74
N TRP A 73 7.47 -20.91 -5.75
CA TRP A 73 6.27 -20.98 -4.90
C TRP A 73 6.08 -19.71 -4.07
N PHE A 74 7.16 -19.18 -3.49
CA PHE A 74 7.13 -17.93 -2.76
C PHE A 74 6.62 -16.78 -3.64
N THR A 75 7.14 -16.63 -4.86
CA THR A 75 6.72 -15.55 -5.78
C THR A 75 5.23 -15.66 -6.13
N HIS A 76 4.70 -16.87 -6.32
CA HIS A 76 3.28 -17.06 -6.62
C HIS A 76 2.39 -16.81 -5.40
N GLY A 77 2.78 -17.32 -4.23
CA GLY A 77 2.06 -17.10 -2.98
C GLY A 77 2.06 -15.63 -2.57
N GLU A 78 3.21 -14.97 -2.64
CA GLU A 78 3.36 -13.55 -2.35
C GLU A 78 2.56 -12.70 -3.36
N ARG A 79 2.50 -13.08 -4.65
CA ARG A 79 1.56 -12.45 -5.61
C ARG A 79 0.11 -12.58 -5.20
N GLY A 80 -0.32 -13.76 -4.75
CA GLY A 80 -1.68 -13.96 -4.24
C GLY A 80 -1.98 -13.05 -3.04
N LEU A 81 -1.09 -13.06 -2.04
CA LEU A 81 -1.19 -12.19 -0.85
C LEU A 81 -1.20 -10.70 -1.22
N PHE A 82 -0.40 -10.31 -2.20
CA PHE A 82 -0.37 -8.95 -2.71
C PHE A 82 -1.73 -8.51 -3.26
N TRP A 83 -2.36 -9.33 -4.10
CA TRP A 83 -3.68 -9.00 -4.66
C TRP A 83 -4.79 -9.01 -3.60
N ILE A 84 -4.79 -9.98 -2.69
CA ILE A 84 -5.74 -10.05 -1.59
C ILE A 84 -5.59 -8.82 -0.68
N GLY A 85 -4.36 -8.47 -0.30
CA GLY A 85 -4.09 -7.31 0.55
C GLY A 85 -4.57 -5.99 -0.06
N GLN A 86 -4.37 -5.81 -1.37
CA GLN A 86 -4.93 -4.66 -2.09
C GLN A 86 -6.46 -4.66 -2.09
N LEU A 87 -7.07 -5.80 -2.39
CA LEU A 87 -8.53 -5.91 -2.43
C LEU A 87 -9.13 -5.54 -1.06
N LEU A 88 -8.59 -6.09 0.03
CA LEU A 88 -9.04 -5.78 1.39
C LEU A 88 -8.90 -4.28 1.70
N LEU A 89 -7.73 -3.70 1.41
CA LEU A 89 -7.45 -2.27 1.66
C LEU A 89 -8.41 -1.36 0.88
N PHE A 90 -8.46 -1.47 -0.44
CA PHE A 90 -9.22 -0.55 -1.28
C PHE A 90 -10.73 -0.77 -1.16
N MET A 91 -11.19 -2.02 -1.09
CA MET A 91 -12.61 -2.31 -0.88
C MET A 91 -13.08 -1.70 0.44
N ALA A 92 -12.37 -1.94 1.55
CA ALA A 92 -12.75 -1.39 2.84
C ALA A 92 -12.64 0.15 2.85
N TYR A 93 -11.67 0.74 2.15
CA TYR A 93 -11.55 2.19 2.00
C TYR A 93 -12.76 2.80 1.26
N PHE A 94 -13.17 2.21 0.14
CA PHE A 94 -14.34 2.71 -0.60
C PHE A 94 -15.66 2.48 0.17
N LEU A 95 -15.79 1.37 0.90
CA LEU A 95 -16.96 1.10 1.74
C LEU A 95 -17.07 2.05 2.94
N GLU A 96 -15.94 2.44 3.54
CA GLU A 96 -15.87 3.49 4.58
C GLU A 96 -16.42 4.82 4.04
N ARG A 97 -16.17 5.13 2.75
CA ARG A 97 -16.54 6.39 2.10
C ARG A 97 -17.84 6.34 1.29
N ARG A 98 -18.60 5.25 1.39
CA ARG A 98 -19.90 5.11 0.71
C ARG A 98 -20.85 6.22 1.18
N PRO A 99 -21.54 6.94 0.27
CA PRO A 99 -22.59 7.88 0.64
C PRO A 99 -23.69 7.16 1.43
N ARG A 100 -24.02 7.67 2.62
CA ARG A 100 -25.12 7.18 3.45
C ARG A 100 -25.96 8.38 3.91
N PRO A 101 -27.28 8.23 4.04
CA PRO A 101 -28.11 9.26 4.65
C PRO A 101 -27.58 9.62 6.04
N GLY A 102 -27.38 10.91 6.32
CA GLY A 102 -26.90 11.40 7.63
C GLY A 102 -25.38 11.43 7.83
N LEU A 103 -24.57 10.96 6.88
CA LEU A 103 -23.11 11.08 6.92
C LEU A 103 -22.65 12.23 6.01
N ARG A 104 -21.63 12.98 6.46
CA ARG A 104 -21.04 14.06 5.65
C ARG A 104 -20.46 13.46 4.36
N PRO A 105 -20.68 14.09 3.19
CA PRO A 105 -20.12 13.63 1.94
C PRO A 105 -18.59 13.70 1.98
N TRP A 106 -17.94 12.86 1.18
CA TRP A 106 -16.49 12.86 1.05
C TRP A 106 -15.99 14.25 0.62
N PRO A 107 -15.11 14.92 1.41
CA PRO A 107 -14.49 16.16 0.98
C PRO A 107 -13.86 16.03 -0.42
N SER A 108 -14.22 16.95 -1.33
CA SER A 108 -13.87 16.87 -2.76
C SER A 108 -12.37 16.81 -3.02
N GLY A 109 -11.57 17.58 -2.28
CA GLY A 109 -10.10 17.57 -2.41
C GLY A 109 -9.49 16.23 -2.02
N ILE A 110 -9.95 15.63 -0.91
CA ILE A 110 -9.50 14.30 -0.49
C ILE A 110 -9.88 13.24 -1.52
N ARG A 111 -11.10 13.34 -2.06
CA ARG A 111 -11.59 12.45 -3.11
C ARG A 111 -10.71 12.52 -4.35
N LEU A 112 -10.42 13.73 -4.82
CA LEU A 112 -9.60 13.95 -6.00
C LEU A 112 -8.19 13.38 -5.81
N ILE A 113 -7.52 13.70 -4.69
CA ILE A 113 -6.14 13.22 -4.43
C ILE A 113 -6.09 11.70 -4.35
N SER A 114 -7.08 11.09 -3.69
CA SER A 114 -7.12 9.63 -3.51
C SER A 114 -7.37 8.91 -4.83
N MET A 115 -8.34 9.39 -5.62
CA MET A 115 -8.63 8.84 -6.94
C MET A 115 -7.48 9.04 -7.91
N ALA A 116 -6.87 10.23 -7.91
CA ALA A 116 -5.72 10.54 -8.76
C ALA A 116 -4.51 9.68 -8.41
N GLY A 117 -4.23 9.46 -7.12
CA GLY A 117 -3.14 8.57 -6.68
C GLY A 117 -3.37 7.12 -7.08
N ILE A 118 -4.59 6.60 -6.90
CA ILE A 118 -4.94 5.24 -7.35
C ILE A 118 -4.82 5.12 -8.88
N ALA A 119 -5.35 6.10 -9.63
CA ALA A 119 -5.26 6.11 -11.09
C ALA A 119 -3.81 6.20 -11.57
N ALA A 120 -2.99 7.06 -10.97
CA ALA A 120 -1.57 7.18 -11.26
C ALA A 120 -0.82 5.87 -10.98
N GLY A 121 -1.13 5.23 -9.84
CA GLY A 121 -0.64 3.89 -9.53
C GLY A 121 -1.00 2.89 -10.62
N LEU A 122 -2.27 2.81 -11.01
CA LEU A 122 -2.74 1.83 -12.01
C LEU A 122 -2.07 2.06 -13.36
N CYS A 123 -2.01 3.31 -13.82
CA CYS A 123 -1.30 3.69 -15.04
C CYS A 123 0.18 3.29 -14.95
N GLY A 124 0.83 3.58 -13.83
CA GLY A 124 2.21 3.15 -13.57
C GLY A 124 2.37 1.64 -13.63
N ALA A 125 1.47 0.88 -13.00
CA ALA A 125 1.50 -0.58 -12.99
C ALA A 125 1.40 -1.15 -14.40
N VAL A 126 0.49 -0.61 -15.22
CA VAL A 126 0.31 -0.99 -16.62
C VAL A 126 1.55 -0.65 -17.44
N LEU A 127 2.08 0.57 -17.33
CA LEU A 127 3.31 0.96 -18.02
C LEU A 127 4.48 0.06 -17.60
N GLY A 128 4.57 -0.30 -16.32
CA GLY A 128 5.56 -1.22 -15.78
C GLY A 128 5.45 -2.65 -16.30
N LEU A 129 4.29 -3.08 -16.81
CA LEU A 129 4.14 -4.37 -17.51
C LEU A 129 4.74 -4.34 -18.92
N PHE A 130 4.68 -3.18 -19.58
CA PHE A 130 5.16 -2.99 -20.96
C PHE A 130 6.58 -2.42 -21.04
N ALA A 131 7.15 -1.96 -19.93
CA ALA A 131 8.53 -1.51 -19.87
C ALA A 131 9.46 -2.68 -20.24
N LEU A 132 10.27 -2.48 -21.30
CA LEU A 132 11.34 -3.41 -21.68
C LEU A 132 12.22 -3.66 -20.45
N ASN A 133 12.58 -4.91 -20.22
CA ASN A 133 13.18 -5.39 -18.98
C ASN A 133 14.72 -5.30 -19.05
N PRO A 134 15.38 -4.21 -18.58
CA PRO A 134 16.83 -4.21 -18.46
C PRO A 134 17.21 -5.16 -17.33
N SER A 135 17.83 -6.28 -17.69
CA SER A 135 18.27 -7.34 -16.77
C SER A 135 19.21 -6.87 -15.65
N THR A 136 19.70 -5.63 -15.70
CA THR A 136 20.68 -5.09 -14.77
C THR A 136 20.07 -4.34 -13.58
N TRP A 137 18.77 -4.02 -13.60
CA TRP A 137 18.09 -3.09 -12.66
C TRP A 137 16.75 -3.60 -12.10
N THR A 138 16.62 -4.91 -11.87
CA THR A 138 15.40 -5.47 -11.27
C THR A 138 15.43 -5.30 -9.74
N LEU A 139 14.44 -4.64 -9.15
CA LEU A 139 14.25 -4.65 -7.69
C LEU A 139 13.73 -6.03 -7.23
N PRO A 140 13.60 -6.29 -5.92
CA PRO A 140 13.04 -7.53 -5.40
C PRO A 140 11.57 -7.78 -5.80
N TRP A 141 10.89 -6.78 -6.36
CA TRP A 141 9.51 -6.85 -6.81
C TRP A 141 9.44 -6.73 -8.34
N SER A 142 8.26 -6.94 -8.93
CA SER A 142 8.08 -6.67 -10.36
C SER A 142 7.97 -5.17 -10.61
N TRP A 143 8.45 -4.71 -11.77
CA TRP A 143 8.31 -3.32 -12.23
C TRP A 143 6.89 -2.78 -12.08
N SER A 144 5.88 -3.57 -12.43
CA SER A 144 4.47 -3.20 -12.24
C SER A 144 4.13 -2.82 -10.80
N ARG A 145 4.70 -3.50 -9.81
CA ARG A 145 4.49 -3.19 -8.38
C ARG A 145 5.27 -1.98 -7.92
N GLU A 146 6.45 -1.77 -8.47
CA GLU A 146 7.25 -0.59 -8.15
C GLU A 146 6.51 0.67 -8.58
N TRP A 147 6.09 0.71 -9.84
CA TRP A 147 5.32 1.83 -10.38
C TRP A 147 3.96 2.00 -9.71
N TRP A 148 3.29 0.90 -9.37
CA TRP A 148 2.09 0.93 -8.54
C TRP A 148 2.34 1.60 -7.18
N SER A 149 3.40 1.18 -6.48
CA SER A 149 3.74 1.70 -5.14
C SER A 149 4.12 3.18 -5.21
N LEU A 150 4.90 3.58 -6.21
CA LEU A 150 5.29 4.98 -6.42
C LEU A 150 4.09 5.86 -6.78
N GLY A 151 3.22 5.40 -7.67
CA GLY A 151 2.01 6.13 -8.04
C GLY A 151 1.02 6.29 -6.89
N LEU A 152 1.04 5.38 -5.91
CA LEU A 152 0.22 5.47 -4.70
C LEU A 152 0.72 6.46 -3.64
N ILE A 153 1.92 7.05 -3.77
CA ILE A 153 2.45 7.98 -2.75
C ILE A 153 1.47 9.12 -2.38
N PRO A 154 0.80 9.81 -3.33
CA PRO A 154 -0.18 10.84 -3.00
C PRO A 154 -1.37 10.30 -2.20
N PHE A 155 -1.87 9.12 -2.59
CA PHE A 155 -2.94 8.43 -1.86
C PHE A 155 -2.48 8.06 -0.45
N ALA A 156 -1.30 7.47 -0.32
CA ALA A 156 -0.72 7.03 0.94
C ALA A 156 -0.55 8.20 1.94
N ALA A 157 -0.01 9.32 1.48
CA ALA A 157 0.15 10.53 2.30
C ALA A 157 -1.19 11.08 2.77
N GLN A 158 -2.19 11.15 1.87
CA GLN A 158 -3.53 11.61 2.22
C GLN A 158 -4.23 10.64 3.18
N TYR A 159 -4.15 9.34 2.93
CA TYR A 159 -4.73 8.30 3.77
C TYR A 159 -4.11 8.29 5.18
N ALA A 160 -2.79 8.46 5.28
CA ALA A 160 -2.10 8.62 6.56
C ALA A 160 -2.64 9.85 7.30
N ARG A 161 -2.70 11.01 6.64
CA ARG A 161 -3.22 12.25 7.21
C ARG A 161 -4.63 12.09 7.78
N GLU A 162 -5.51 11.40 7.06
CA GLU A 162 -6.88 11.11 7.54
C GLU A 162 -6.90 10.37 8.87
N GLY A 163 -6.02 9.38 9.06
CA GLY A 163 -5.93 8.62 10.31
C GLY A 163 -5.59 9.51 11.51
N TRP A 164 -4.85 10.58 11.29
CA TRP A 164 -4.47 11.54 12.34
C TRP A 164 -5.53 12.60 12.60
N THR A 165 -6.30 13.01 11.59
CA THR A 165 -7.36 14.03 11.75
C THR A 165 -8.59 13.52 12.51
N VAL A 166 -8.81 12.20 12.61
CA VAL A 166 -9.95 11.63 13.36
C VAL A 166 -9.95 12.04 14.85
N LEU A 167 -8.80 12.42 15.40
CA LEU A 167 -8.67 12.82 16.82
C LEU A 167 -9.13 14.26 17.09
N SER A 168 -8.93 15.17 16.14
CA SER A 168 -9.29 16.58 16.35
C SER A 168 -10.80 16.79 16.42
N GLU A 169 -11.58 15.89 15.80
CA GLU A 169 -13.04 15.93 15.84
C GLU A 169 -13.62 15.17 17.05
N ALA A 170 -12.94 14.14 17.56
CA ALA A 170 -13.40 13.42 18.76
C ALA A 170 -13.19 14.24 20.05
N GLY A 171 -12.14 15.08 20.10
CA GLY A 171 -11.89 15.96 21.25
C GLY A 171 -12.87 17.13 21.38
N THR A 172 -13.54 17.53 20.31
CA THR A 172 -14.52 18.63 20.33
C THR A 172 -15.92 18.19 20.73
N VAL A 173 -16.27 16.91 20.59
CA VAL A 173 -17.60 16.39 20.99
C VAL A 173 -17.72 16.16 22.50
N ASN A 174 -16.61 15.95 23.22
CA ASN A 174 -16.60 15.79 24.68
C ASN A 174 -16.59 17.11 25.47
N ASN A 175 -16.71 18.26 24.79
CA ASN A 175 -16.74 19.60 25.40
C ASN A 175 -18.10 20.31 25.21
N LEU A 176 -19.15 19.58 24.88
CA LEU A 176 -20.56 20.03 24.84
C LEU A 176 -21.40 19.11 25.72
#